data_AF-A0A368SYX3-F1
#
_entry.id   AF-A0A368SYX3-F1
#
_cell.length_a   1.000
_cell.length_b   1.000
_cell.length_c   1.000
_cell.angle_alpha   90.00
_cell.angle_beta   90.00
_cell.angle_gamma   90.00
#
_symmetry.space_group_name_H-M   'P 1'
#
loop_
_entity.id
_entity.type
_entity.pdbx_description
1 polymer ?
#
loop_
_entity_poly.entity_id
_entity_poly.type
_entity_poly.pdbx_seq_one_letter_code
_entity_poly.pdbx_strand_id
1 'polypeptide(L)'
;MASSELTRAAPLVRYRGGGGHAFLLARVRAADGSWLARITWAEVYLDEPGNWRWETAEVPFADIDRIDTQAYGTVPREYRAADPATPPHSAESRRPRGR
;
A
#
# COMPACT_ATOMS: atom_id res chain seq x y z
N MET A 1 -1.41 24.83 15.28
CA MET A 1 -2.43 24.59 14.25
C MET A 1 -1.81 23.66 13.21
N ALA A 2 -2.29 22.43 13.08
CA ALA A 2 -1.83 21.54 12.02
C ALA A 2 -2.49 21.98 10.71
N SER A 3 -1.69 22.33 9.71
CA SER A 3 -2.19 22.65 8.37
C SER A 3 -2.73 21.37 7.76
N SER A 4 -4.03 21.30 7.50
CA SER A 4 -4.62 20.26 6.65
C SER A 4 -4.23 20.55 5.21
N GLU A 5 -3.00 20.19 4.82
CA GLU A 5 -2.60 20.29 3.42
C GLU A 5 -3.37 19.27 2.59
N LEU A 6 -4.03 19.78 1.56
CA LEU A 6 -4.70 19.02 0.52
C LEU A 6 -3.70 18.01 -0.08
N THR A 7 -3.86 16.72 0.22
CA THR A 7 -3.09 15.69 -0.47
C THR A 7 -3.71 15.47 -1.84
N ARG A 8 -2.98 15.92 -2.88
CA ARG A 8 -3.15 15.44 -4.27
C ARG A 8 -3.20 13.91 -4.23
N ALA A 9 -4.00 13.29 -5.11
CA ALA A 9 -4.08 11.83 -5.23
C ALA A 9 -2.68 11.20 -5.08
N ALA A 10 -2.56 10.20 -4.20
CA ALA A 10 -1.30 9.52 -3.93
C ALA A 10 -0.64 9.07 -5.25
N PRO A 11 0.69 9.10 -5.38
CA PRO A 11 1.34 8.75 -6.62
C PRO A 11 1.15 7.26 -6.94
N LEU A 12 0.94 6.94 -8.21
CA LEU A 12 0.84 5.56 -8.68
C LEU A 12 2.22 4.87 -8.73
N VAL A 13 2.24 3.57 -8.51
CA VAL A 13 3.39 2.67 -8.69
C VAL A 13 2.93 1.40 -9.41
N ARG A 14 3.85 0.69 -10.06
CA ARG A 14 3.58 -0.67 -10.56
C ARG A 14 3.95 -1.65 -9.46
N TYR A 15 3.02 -2.50 -9.04
CA TYR A 15 3.23 -3.50 -8.01
C TYR A 15 3.40 -4.89 -8.64
N ARG A 16 4.58 -5.49 -8.44
CA ARG A 16 4.95 -6.78 -9.06
C ARG A 16 4.21 -7.96 -8.45
N GLY A 17 3.86 -7.90 -7.16
CA GLY A 17 3.18 -9.00 -6.46
C GLY A 17 1.70 -9.18 -6.81
N GLY A 18 1.04 -8.12 -7.31
CA GLY A 18 -0.36 -8.14 -7.73
C GLY A 18 -0.57 -7.92 -9.23
N GLY A 19 0.51 -7.80 -10.01
CA GLY A 19 0.45 -7.64 -11.47
C GLY A 19 -0.20 -6.34 -11.97
N GLY A 20 -0.28 -5.30 -11.13
CA GLY A 20 -1.12 -4.13 -11.39
C GLY A 20 -0.56 -2.80 -10.91
N HIS A 21 -1.39 -1.77 -11.03
CA HIS A 21 -1.11 -0.45 -10.50
C HIS A 21 -1.63 -0.32 -9.07
N ALA A 22 -0.87 0.36 -8.22
CA ALA A 22 -1.28 0.68 -6.87
C ALA A 22 -0.93 2.13 -6.52
N PHE A 23 -1.65 2.73 -5.59
CA PHE A 23 -1.31 4.03 -5.04
C PHE A 23 -0.33 3.86 -3.88
N LEU A 24 0.77 4.62 -3.88
CA LEU A 24 1.73 4.63 -2.79
C LEU A 24 1.30 5.63 -1.70
N LEU A 25 0.78 5.09 -0.60
CA LEU A 25 0.21 5.87 0.50
C LEU A 25 1.27 6.39 1.45
N ALA A 26 2.29 5.59 1.77
CA ALA A 26 3.33 5.96 2.71
C ALA A 26 4.62 5.15 2.53
N ARG A 27 5.73 5.71 3.04
CA ARG A 27 6.96 4.96 3.32
C ARG A 27 6.94 4.62 4.80
N VAL A 28 6.92 3.34 5.15
CA VAL A 28 6.81 2.86 6.52
C VAL A 28 8.16 2.32 6.98
N ARG A 29 8.68 2.83 8.10
CA ARG A 29 9.89 2.30 8.72
C ARG A 29 9.52 1.06 9.53
N ALA A 30 10.01 -0.10 9.12
CA ALA A 30 9.81 -1.35 9.84
C ALA A 30 10.73 -1.43 11.07
N ALA A 31 10.41 -2.36 11.98
CA ALA A 31 11.12 -2.53 13.25
C ALA A 31 12.59 -2.97 13.07
N ASP A 32 12.87 -3.70 11.98
CA ASP A 32 14.23 -4.11 11.57
C ASP A 32 15.04 -2.96 10.94
N GLY A 33 14.46 -1.77 10.82
CA GLY A 33 15.10 -0.63 10.15
C GLY A 33 15.10 -0.73 8.63
N SER A 34 14.29 -1.59 8.01
CA SER A 34 13.99 -1.51 6.58
C SER A 34 12.89 -0.47 6.31
N TRP A 35 12.75 -0.07 5.05
CA TRP A 35 11.61 0.75 4.60
C TRP A 35 10.67 -0.13 3.77
N LEU A 36 9.38 -0.04 4.05
CA LEU A 36 8.30 -0.66 3.31
C LEU A 36 7.44 0.40 2.62
N ALA A 37 6.84 0.03 1.51
CA ALA A 37 5.85 0.81 0.81
C ALA A 37 4.45 0.38 1.26
N ARG A 38 3.68 1.29 1.87
CA ARG A 38 2.25 1.05 2.06
C ARG A 38 1.52 1.42 0.78
N ILE A 39 0.86 0.45 0.16
CA ILE A 39 0.17 0.59 -1.11
C ILE A 39 -1.30 0.20 -1.00
N THR A 40 -2.13 0.75 -1.88
CA THR A 40 -3.54 0.32 -2.05
C THR A 40 -3.89 0.19 -3.53
N TRP A 41 -4.73 -0.79 -3.86
CA TRP A 41 -5.28 -1.00 -5.19
C TRP A 41 -6.74 -1.45 -5.09
N ALA A 42 -7.45 -1.37 -6.20
CA ALA A 42 -8.79 -1.92 -6.33
C ALA A 42 -8.76 -3.17 -7.22
N GLU A 43 -9.46 -4.20 -6.80
CA GLU A 43 -9.74 -5.41 -7.55
C GLU A 43 -11.21 -5.37 -8.00
N VAL A 44 -11.45 -5.88 -9.20
CA VAL A 44 -12.80 -6.01 -9.77
C VAL A 44 -13.04 -7.47 -10.12
N TYR A 45 -14.20 -7.97 -9.69
CA TYR A 45 -14.68 -9.29 -10.09
C TYR A 45 -15.14 -9.22 -11.55
N LEU A 46 -14.49 -9.99 -12.43
CA LEU A 46 -14.77 -9.96 -13.87
C LEU A 46 -16.18 -10.47 -14.21
N ASP A 47 -16.73 -11.32 -13.35
CA ASP A 47 -18.06 -11.93 -13.42
C ASP A 47 -19.15 -11.09 -12.73
N GLU A 48 -18.78 -10.11 -11.90
CA GLU A 48 -19.71 -9.21 -11.21
C GLU A 48 -19.34 -7.73 -11.43
N PRO A 49 -19.66 -7.16 -12.61
CA PRO A 49 -19.34 -5.77 -12.93
C PRO A 49 -19.97 -4.81 -11.91
N GLY A 50 -19.14 -3.95 -11.31
CA GLY A 50 -19.57 -3.01 -10.28
C GLY A 50 -19.33 -3.49 -8.84
N ASN A 51 -18.88 -4.73 -8.65
CA ASN A 51 -18.39 -5.20 -7.36
C ASN A 51 -16.88 -4.95 -7.26
N TRP A 52 -16.51 -3.90 -6.53
CA TRP A 52 -15.12 -3.49 -6.34
C TRP A 52 -14.66 -3.85 -4.93
N ARG A 53 -13.43 -4.34 -4.80
CA ARG A 53 -12.78 -4.59 -3.52
C ARG A 53 -11.49 -3.79 -3.43
N TRP A 54 -11.32 -3.06 -2.33
CA TRP A 54 -10.08 -2.32 -2.07
C TRP A 54 -9.17 -3.13 -1.17
N GLU A 55 -7.90 -3.23 -1.57
CA GLU A 55 -6.85 -3.90 -0.83
C GLU A 55 -5.80 -2.89 -0.36
N THR A 56 -5.15 -3.21 0.76
CA THR A 56 -4.01 -2.43 1.27
C THR A 56 -2.95 -3.39 1.77
N ALA A 57 -1.69 -3.12 1.44
CA ALA A 57 -0.56 -3.93 1.86
C ALA A 57 0.66 -3.05 2.17
N GLU A 58 1.54 -3.56 3.03
CA GLU A 58 2.91 -3.06 3.19
C GLU A 58 3.85 -4.04 2.50
N VAL A 59 4.59 -3.56 1.50
CA VAL A 59 5.47 -4.40 0.67
C VAL A 59 6.88 -3.84 0.65
N PRO A 60 7.92 -4.67 0.46
CA PRO A 60 9.26 -4.18 0.16
C PRO A 60 9.26 -3.19 -1.01
N PHE A 61 10.06 -2.12 -0.91
CA PHE A 61 10.22 -1.19 -2.04
C PHE A 61 10.77 -1.85 -3.30
N ALA A 62 11.45 -3.00 -3.18
CA ALA A 62 11.94 -3.78 -4.32
C ALA A 62 10.81 -4.42 -5.15
N ASP A 63 9.60 -4.54 -4.59
CA ASP A 63 8.44 -5.14 -5.25
C ASP A 63 7.59 -4.11 -6.00
N ILE A 64 7.99 -2.84 -5.97
CA ILE A 64 7.32 -1.76 -6.69
C ILE A 64 8.27 -1.02 -7.63
N ASP A 65 7.74 -0.59 -8.77
CA ASP A 65 8.41 0.28 -9.72
C ASP A 65 7.76 1.67 -9.73
N ARG A 66 8.60 2.70 -9.78
CA ARG A 66 8.13 4.08 -9.96
C ARG A 66 7.65 4.29 -11.39
N ILE A 67 6.69 5.18 -11.54
CA ILE A 67 6.20 5.71 -12.80
C ILE A 67 6.75 7.12 -12.92
N ASP A 68 7.53 7.40 -13.96
CA ASP A 68 8.37 8.59 -14.04
C ASP A 68 7.61 9.92 -13.98
N THR A 69 6.34 9.92 -14.38
CA THR A 69 5.47 11.11 -14.38
C THR A 69 4.88 11.45 -13.01
N GLN A 70 5.08 10.59 -12.00
CA GLN A 70 4.50 10.74 -10.68
C GLN A 70 5.44 11.47 -9.71
N ALA A 71 4.86 12.31 -8.83
CA ALA A 71 5.61 13.04 -7.82
C ALA A 71 5.64 12.27 -6.49
N TYR A 72 6.81 11.72 -6.13
CA TYR A 72 6.98 10.91 -4.91
C TYR A 72 7.56 11.67 -3.71
N GLY A 73 7.90 12.94 -3.90
CA GLY A 73 8.51 13.78 -2.86
C GLY A 73 7.57 14.06 -1.70
N THR A 74 6.26 14.01 -1.93
CA THR A 74 5.21 14.29 -0.95
C THR A 74 4.69 13.05 -0.24
N VAL A 75 5.21 11.86 -0.54
CA VAL A 75 4.77 10.61 0.09
C VAL A 75 5.14 10.66 1.59
N PRO A 76 4.16 10.57 2.51
CA PRO A 76 4.40 10.56 3.94
C PRO A 76 5.40 9.50 4.38
N ARG A 77 6.14 9.81 5.46
CA ARG A 77 7.00 8.84 6.15
C ARG A 77 6.37 8.50 7.48
N GLU A 78 6.15 7.22 7.73
CA GLU A 78 5.58 6.69 8.96
C GLU A 78 6.60 5.83 9.69
N TYR A 79 6.53 5.81 11.02
CA TYR A 79 7.37 4.98 11.86
C TYR A 79 6.49 3.97 12.59
N ARG A 80 6.79 2.68 12.45
CA ARG A 80 6.13 1.67 13.25
C ARG A 80 6.75 1.66 14.64
N ALA A 81 5.94 1.80 15.69
CA ALA A 81 6.37 1.38 17.02
C ALA A 81 6.61 -0.12 16.98
N ALA A 82 7.76 -0.59 17.48
CA ALA A 82 8.07 -2.01 17.53
C ALA A 82 7.10 -2.69 18.53
N ASP A 83 5.99 -3.21 18.04
CA ASP A 83 5.18 -4.15 18.79
C ASP A 83 5.77 -5.56 18.58
N PRO A 84 6.32 -6.20 19.63
CA PRO A 84 6.98 -7.50 19.51
C PRO A 84 6.05 -8.65 19.07
N ALA A 85 4.74 -8.42 18.96
CA ALA A 85 3.76 -9.46 18.61
C ALA A 85 3.37 -9.54 17.12
N THR A 86 3.89 -8.69 16.23
CA THR A 86 3.43 -8.66 14.82
C THR A 86 4.42 -9.35 13.86
N PRO A 87 4.07 -10.51 13.25
CA PRO A 87 4.89 -11.08 12.19
C PRO A 87 4.90 -10.15 10.95
N PRO A 88 5.95 -10.20 10.10
CA PRO A 88 5.91 -9.53 8.81
C PRO A 88 4.74 -10.12 8.02
N HIS A 89 3.66 -9.36 7.84
CA HIS A 89 2.44 -9.84 7.21
C HIS A 89 2.68 -10.07 5.72
N SER A 90 2.96 -11.32 5.37
CA SER A 90 2.60 -11.90 4.07
C SER A 90 1.14 -11.57 3.76
N ALA A 91 0.83 -11.34 2.49
CA ALA A 91 -0.50 -11.03 1.96
C ALA A 91 -1.59 -11.92 2.58
N GLU A 92 -2.20 -11.48 3.67
CA GLU A 92 -3.26 -12.23 4.32
C GLU A 92 -4.54 -11.88 3.57
N SER A 93 -4.82 -12.64 2.52
CA SER A 93 -6.15 -12.71 1.92
C SER A 93 -7.13 -13.05 3.04
N ARG A 94 -7.79 -12.02 3.58
CA ARG A 94 -9.01 -12.21 4.38
C ARG A 94 -10.00 -12.94 3.48
N ARG A 95 -10.06 -14.27 3.63
CA ARG A 95 -11.18 -15.06 3.15
C ARG A 95 -12.41 -14.61 3.94
N PRO A 96 -13.56 -14.39 3.30
CA PRO A 96 -14.79 -14.25 4.06
C PRO A 96 -15.03 -15.58 4.78
N ARG A 97 -15.26 -15.52 6.10
CA ARG A 97 -15.78 -16.67 6.84
C ARG A 97 -17.19 -16.93 6.32
N GLY A 98 -17.31 -17.94 5.46
CA GLY A 98 -18.58 -18.52 5.04
C GLY A 98 -19.30 -19.12 6.25
N ARG A 99 -20.60 -18.87 6.25
CA ARG A 99 -21.65 -19.15 7.24
C ARG A 99 -21.77 -20.61 7.63
#